data_AF-A0A9D8X6N2-F1
#
_entry.id   AF-A0A9D8X6N2-F1
#
_cell.length_a   1.000
_cell.length_b   1.000
_cell.length_c   1.000
_cell.angle_alpha   90.00
_cell.angle_beta   90.00
_cell.angle_gamma   90.00
#
_symmetry.space_group_name_H-M   'P 1'
#
loop_
_entity.id
_entity.type
_entity.pdbx_description
1 polymer ?
#
loop_
_entity_poly.entity_id
_entity_poly.type
_entity_poly.pdbx_seq_one_letter_code
_entity_poly.pdbx_strand_id
1 'polypeptide(L)'
;ASGDSLLSLAYDLKKEGAKRIYLSATYALFTEGIERFHKAYAEGMFDGLLATNLTYQSPEMLNAPWFINVDVSKYVAYFILASHQHRSVTTILNSHEKIQKLIEKYVAEQKERNEDEECTLFSQS
;
A
#
# COMPACT_ATOMS: atom_id res chain seq x y z
N ALA A 1 -7.15 3.04 19.35
CA ALA A 1 -7.43 3.89 18.18
C ALA A 1 -8.40 3.14 17.29
N SER A 2 -9.63 3.63 17.15
CA SER A 2 -10.75 2.94 16.51
C SER A 2 -10.72 2.99 14.97
N GLY A 3 -10.00 3.95 14.40
CA GLY A 3 -9.96 4.19 12.97
C GLY A 3 -11.03 5.17 12.45
N ASP A 4 -11.83 5.76 13.35
CA ASP A 4 -12.88 6.71 12.95
C ASP A 4 -12.34 7.94 12.23
N SER A 5 -11.17 8.44 12.63
CA SER A 5 -10.52 9.58 11.98
C SER A 5 -10.10 9.28 10.53
N LEU A 6 -9.71 8.03 10.24
CA LEU A 6 -9.37 7.60 8.88
C LEU A 6 -10.63 7.54 8.01
N LEU A 7 -11.72 7.00 8.57
CA LEU A 7 -12.99 6.91 7.86
C LEU A 7 -13.58 8.31 7.61
N SER A 8 -13.60 9.19 8.62
CA SER A 8 -14.10 10.57 8.44
C SER A 8 -13.35 11.31 7.34
N LEU A 9 -12.03 11.18 7.30
CA LEU A 9 -11.21 11.76 6.24
C LEU A 9 -11.56 11.18 4.86
N ALA A 10 -11.80 9.88 4.77
CA ALA A 10 -12.23 9.24 3.52
C ALA A 10 -13.58 9.80 3.03
N TYR A 11 -14.56 9.98 3.93
CA TYR A 11 -15.85 10.60 3.59
C TYR A 11 -15.68 12.03 3.05
N ASP A 12 -14.84 12.84 3.69
CA ASP A 12 -14.63 14.22 3.27
C ASP A 12 -13.91 14.30 1.92
N LEU A 13 -12.87 13.47 1.70
CA LEU A 13 -12.22 13.35 0.39
C LEU A 13 -13.20 12.88 -0.71
N LYS A 14 -14.14 11.99 -0.38
CA LYS A 14 -15.15 11.54 -1.33
C LYS A 14 -16.12 12.66 -1.70
N LYS A 15 -16.53 13.49 -0.74
CA LYS A 15 -17.37 14.69 -0.99
C LYS A 15 -16.65 15.69 -1.89
N GLU A 16 -15.34 15.81 -1.78
CA GLU A 16 -14.51 16.66 -2.65
C GLU A 16 -14.29 16.07 -4.07
N GLY A 17 -14.81 14.87 -4.35
CA GLY A 17 -14.78 14.27 -5.69
C GLY A 17 -13.54 13.40 -5.95
N ALA A 18 -12.83 12.96 -4.91
CA ALA A 18 -11.73 12.02 -5.06
C ALA A 18 -12.21 10.70 -5.69
N LYS A 19 -11.60 10.32 -6.82
CA LYS A 19 -11.96 9.11 -7.57
C LYS A 19 -11.52 7.83 -6.87
N ARG A 20 -10.31 7.85 -6.31
CA ARG A 20 -9.71 6.71 -5.59
C ARG A 20 -9.08 7.19 -4.29
N ILE A 21 -9.33 6.48 -3.20
CA ILE A 21 -8.86 6.80 -1.85
C ILE A 21 -8.18 5.56 -1.27
N TYR A 22 -6.90 5.72 -0.91
CA TYR A 22 -6.13 4.69 -0.22
C TYR A 22 -5.79 5.16 1.19
N LEU A 23 -6.07 4.30 2.15
CA LEU A 23 -5.77 4.51 3.56
C LEU A 23 -4.45 3.81 3.89
N SER A 24 -3.65 4.37 4.78
CA SER A 24 -2.41 3.76 5.24
C SER A 24 -2.29 3.87 6.75
N ALA A 25 -1.97 2.77 7.42
CA ALA A 25 -1.80 2.70 8.86
C ALA A 25 -0.60 1.82 9.23
N THR A 26 0.37 2.37 9.96
CA THR A 26 1.52 1.60 10.44
C THR A 26 1.08 0.48 11.38
N TYR A 27 0.20 0.79 12.34
CA TYR A 27 -0.33 -0.14 13.33
C TYR A 27 -1.84 -0.21 13.23
N ALA A 28 -2.35 -1.24 12.56
CA ALA A 28 -3.76 -1.39 12.32
C ALA A 28 -4.40 -2.21 13.44
N LEU A 29 -4.67 -1.55 14.57
CA LEU A 29 -5.11 -2.19 15.80
C LEU A 29 -6.60 -2.57 15.80
N PHE A 30 -7.45 -1.85 15.06
CA PHE A 30 -8.89 -2.08 14.92
C PHE A 30 -9.60 -2.44 16.23
N THR A 31 -9.37 -1.64 17.29
CA THR A 31 -9.85 -1.95 18.65
C THR A 31 -11.38 -1.97 18.79
N GLU A 32 -12.11 -1.43 17.82
CA GLU A 32 -13.58 -1.41 17.76
C GLU A 32 -14.17 -2.37 16.71
N GLY A 33 -13.35 -3.27 16.16
CA GLY A 33 -13.74 -4.20 15.10
C GLY A 33 -13.51 -3.65 13.68
N ILE A 34 -13.82 -4.47 12.68
CA ILE A 34 -13.53 -4.20 11.26
C ILE A 34 -14.81 -3.91 10.45
N GLU A 35 -15.98 -4.05 11.07
CA GLU A 35 -17.31 -4.00 10.45
C GLU A 35 -17.59 -2.62 9.87
N ARG A 36 -17.11 -1.57 10.53
CA ARG A 36 -17.18 -0.20 10.02
C ARG A 36 -16.39 -0.03 8.73
N PHE A 37 -15.24 -0.70 8.62
CA PHE A 37 -14.41 -0.68 7.41
C PHE A 37 -15.06 -1.49 6.29
N HIS A 38 -15.68 -2.63 6.60
CA HIS A 38 -16.48 -3.38 5.62
C HIS A 38 -17.63 -2.53 5.06
N LYS A 39 -18.36 -1.82 5.93
CA LYS A 39 -19.44 -0.93 5.50
C LYS A 39 -18.94 0.23 4.64
N ALA A 40 -17.89 0.92 5.09
CA ALA A 40 -17.32 2.05 4.35
C ALA A 40 -16.74 1.62 2.98
N TYR A 41 -16.17 0.41 2.89
CA TYR A 41 -15.72 -0.15 1.62
C TYR A 41 -16.90 -0.48 0.69
N ALA A 42 -17.95 -1.09 1.21
CA ALA A 42 -19.17 -1.39 0.44
C ALA A 42 -19.86 -0.12 -0.09
N GLU A 43 -19.80 0.98 0.67
CA GLU A 43 -20.28 2.30 0.25
C GLU A 43 -19.32 3.01 -0.74
N GLY A 44 -18.14 2.44 -1.01
CA GLY A 44 -17.16 3.00 -1.93
C GLY A 44 -16.41 4.22 -1.40
N MET A 45 -16.29 4.35 -0.08
CA MET A 45 -15.62 5.48 0.57
C MET A 45 -14.09 5.40 0.47
N PHE A 46 -13.55 4.19 0.33
CA PHE A 46 -12.14 3.96 0.06
C PHE A 46 -11.96 2.70 -0.78
N ASP A 47 -10.81 2.59 -1.46
CA ASP A 47 -10.49 1.50 -2.39
C ASP A 47 -9.55 0.46 -1.78
N GLY A 48 -8.75 0.87 -0.79
CA GLY A 48 -7.87 -0.05 -0.07
C GLY A 48 -7.24 0.56 1.17
N LEU A 49 -6.87 -0.30 2.11
CA LEU A 49 -6.17 0.03 3.34
C LEU A 49 -4.86 -0.75 3.40
N LEU A 50 -3.75 -0.02 3.39
CA LEU A 50 -2.41 -0.57 3.53
C LEU A 50 -2.03 -0.58 5.02
N ALA A 51 -1.67 -1.75 5.53
CA ALA A 51 -1.20 -1.88 6.90
C ALA A 51 0.02 -2.78 7.00
N THR A 52 0.91 -2.47 7.94
CA THR A 52 2.11 -3.29 8.14
C THR A 52 1.82 -4.55 8.96
N ASN A 53 2.70 -5.54 8.84
CA ASN A 53 2.66 -6.78 9.64
C ASN A 53 3.29 -6.64 11.04
N LEU A 54 3.41 -5.42 11.58
CA LEU A 54 3.97 -5.17 12.92
C LEU A 54 2.99 -5.45 14.07
N THR A 55 1.71 -5.62 13.77
CA THR A 55 0.66 -6.01 14.72
C THR A 55 0.01 -7.30 14.28
N TYR A 56 -0.59 -8.02 15.22
CA TYR A 56 -1.39 -9.20 14.89
C TYR A 56 -2.53 -8.80 13.92
N GLN A 57 -2.65 -9.56 12.84
CA GLN A 57 -3.68 -9.37 11.82
C GLN A 57 -4.63 -10.58 11.90
N SER A 58 -5.92 -10.33 12.08
CA SER A 58 -6.91 -11.41 12.11
C SER A 58 -7.04 -12.04 10.71
N PRO A 59 -7.35 -13.34 10.62
CA PRO A 59 -7.60 -14.00 9.33
C PRO A 59 -8.72 -13.34 8.53
N GLU A 60 -9.74 -12.82 9.21
CA GLU A 60 -10.85 -12.10 8.58
C GLU A 60 -10.38 -10.83 7.86
N MET A 61 -9.51 -10.06 8.51
CA MET A 61 -8.89 -8.87 7.92
C MET A 61 -7.99 -9.24 6.74
N LEU A 62 -7.17 -10.30 6.88
CA LEU A 62 -6.27 -10.75 5.83
C LEU A 62 -6.99 -11.21 4.55
N ASN A 63 -8.21 -11.73 4.69
CA ASN A 63 -9.04 -12.16 3.56
C ASN A 63 -9.94 -11.04 3.03
N ALA A 64 -9.97 -9.87 3.67
CA ALA A 64 -10.80 -8.77 3.22
C ALA A 64 -10.24 -8.18 1.90
N PRO A 65 -11.10 -7.95 0.88
CA PRO A 65 -10.64 -7.48 -0.43
C PRO A 65 -10.04 -6.07 -0.41
N TRP A 66 -10.36 -5.30 0.62
CA TRP A 66 -9.87 -3.95 0.83
C TRP A 66 -8.58 -3.88 1.64
N PHE A 67 -8.13 -4.99 2.23
CA PHE A 67 -6.96 -5.01 3.09
C PHE A 67 -5.70 -5.41 2.31
N ILE A 68 -4.67 -4.59 2.39
CA ILE A 68 -3.39 -4.83 1.74
C ILE A 68 -2.32 -4.98 2.82
N ASN A 69 -1.81 -6.19 2.97
CA ASN A 69 -0.73 -6.48 3.91
C ASN A 69 0.62 -6.00 3.36
N VAL A 70 1.30 -5.17 4.14
CA VAL A 70 2.65 -4.66 3.84
C VAL A 70 3.66 -5.36 4.74
N ASP A 71 4.40 -6.32 4.17
CA ASP A 71 5.46 -7.02 4.88
C ASP A 71 6.68 -6.10 5.07
N VAL A 72 6.98 -5.80 6.34
CA VAL A 72 8.17 -5.04 6.74
C VAL A 72 9.21 -5.90 7.46
N SER A 73 9.04 -7.23 7.50
CA SER A 73 9.97 -8.17 8.17
C SER A 73 11.40 -8.03 7.66
N LYS A 74 11.56 -7.77 6.35
CA LYS A 74 12.87 -7.50 5.74
C LYS A 74 13.59 -6.32 6.38
N TYR A 75 12.86 -5.26 6.72
CA TYR A 75 13.42 -4.07 7.35
C TYR A 75 13.76 -4.36 8.82
N VAL A 76 12.89 -5.07 9.54
CA VAL A 76 13.15 -5.52 10.92
C VAL A 76 14.43 -6.38 10.99
N ALA A 77 14.54 -7.39 10.13
CA ALA A 77 15.72 -8.24 10.05
C ALA A 77 16.99 -7.44 9.75
N TYR A 78 16.90 -6.45 8.86
CA TYR A 78 18.03 -5.57 8.59
C TYR A 78 18.39 -4.67 9.77
N PHE A 79 17.41 -4.13 10.50
CA PHE A 79 17.69 -3.33 11.70
C PHE A 79 18.46 -4.15 12.74
N ILE A 80 18.07 -5.42 12.94
CA ILE A 80 18.79 -6.36 13.81
C ILE A 80 20.21 -6.59 13.30
N LEU A 81 20.38 -6.86 12.00
CA LEU A 81 21.69 -7.09 11.39
C LEU A 81 22.62 -5.88 11.49
N ALA A 82 22.12 -4.69 11.17
CA ALA A 82 22.88 -3.44 11.20
C ALA A 82 23.28 -3.09 12.64
N SER A 83 22.36 -3.27 13.60
CA SER A 83 22.64 -3.11 15.02
C SER A 83 23.74 -4.08 15.50
N HIS A 84 23.65 -5.36 15.11
CA HIS A 84 24.64 -6.37 15.45
C HIS A 84 26.04 -6.06 14.90
N GLN A 85 26.11 -5.49 13.69
CA GLN A 85 27.38 -5.15 13.03
C GLN A 85 27.87 -3.73 13.32
N HIS A 86 27.18 -2.97 14.20
CA HIS A 86 27.43 -1.54 14.45
C HIS A 86 27.48 -0.69 13.16
N ARG A 87 26.70 -1.08 12.15
CA ARG A 87 26.62 -0.38 10.86
C ARG A 87 25.50 0.65 10.88
N SER A 88 25.70 1.73 10.14
CA SER A 88 24.66 2.74 9.98
C SER A 88 23.45 2.18 9.23
N VAL A 89 22.25 2.58 9.69
CA VAL A 89 20.96 2.29 9.07
C VAL A 89 20.49 3.37 8.09
N THR A 90 21.25 4.47 7.94
CA THR A 90 20.88 5.62 7.12
C THR A 90 20.61 5.26 5.66
N THR A 91 21.34 4.30 5.10
CA THR A 91 21.15 3.82 3.72
C THR A 91 19.79 3.15 3.50
N ILE A 92 19.14 2.65 4.57
CA ILE A 92 17.79 2.07 4.48
C ILE A 92 16.70 3.11 4.67
N LEU A 93 16.95 4.11 5.53
CA LEU A 93 16.01 5.20 5.74
C LEU A 93 15.84 6.04 4.47
N ASN A 94 16.89 6.13 3.64
CA ASN A 94 16.82 6.81 2.36
C ASN A 94 16.08 5.98 1.30
N SER A 95 14.76 6.02 1.34
CA SER A 95 13.87 5.31 0.42
C SER A 95 13.84 5.90 -1.00
N HIS A 96 14.49 7.05 -1.23
CA HIS A 96 14.44 7.79 -2.48
C HIS A 96 14.97 6.99 -3.67
N GLU A 97 16.17 6.40 -3.54
CA GLU A 97 16.78 5.59 -4.60
C GLU A 97 15.93 4.37 -4.96
N LYS A 98 15.25 3.79 -3.96
CA LYS A 98 14.42 2.59 -4.16
C LYS A 98 13.14 2.93 -4.90
N ILE A 99 12.50 4.05 -4.57
CA ILE A 99 11.33 4.56 -5.29
C ILE A 99 11.71 4.91 -6.72
N GLN A 100 12.85 5.58 -6.92
CA GLN A 100 13.31 5.95 -8.25
C GLN A 100 13.56 4.73 -9.14
N LYS A 101 14.25 3.69 -8.62
CA LYS A 101 14.42 2.41 -9.34
C LYS A 101 13.10 1.73 -9.69
N LEU A 102 12.10 1.80 -8.81
CA LEU A 102 10.76 1.24 -9.08
C LEU A 102 10.02 2.02 -10.17
N ILE A 103 10.09 3.36 -10.15
CA ILE A 103 9.51 4.22 -11.17
C ILE A 103 10.17 3.95 -12.53
N GLU A 104 11.49 3.90 -12.57
CA GLU A 104 12.25 3.61 -13.79
C GLU A 104 11.86 2.26 -14.40
N LYS A 105 11.76 1.21 -13.57
CA LYS A 105 11.31 -0.11 -13.99
C LYS A 105 9.88 -0.10 -14.52
N TYR A 106 8.96 0.57 -13.82
CA TYR A 106 7.57 0.70 -14.25
C TYR A 106 7.44 1.45 -15.59
N VAL A 107 8.18 2.54 -15.77
CA VAL A 107 8.18 3.31 -17.01
C VAL A 107 8.75 2.49 -18.18
N ALA A 108 9.81 1.71 -17.95
CA ALA A 108 10.35 0.80 -18.95
C ALA A 108 9.33 -0.28 -19.36
N GLU A 109 8.68 -0.93 -18.39
CA GLU A 109 7.65 -1.95 -18.64
C GLU A 109 6.40 -1.40 -19.34
N GLN A 110 6.09 -0.10 -19.20
CA GLN A 110 5.01 0.57 -19.93
C GLN A 110 5.41 0.90 -21.37
N LYS A 111 6.68 1.25 -21.61
CA LYS A 111 7.18 1.45 -22.98
C LYS A 111 7.15 0.17 -23.79
N GLU A 112 7.63 -0.93 -23.23
CA GLU A 112 7.60 -2.24 -23.89
C GLU A 112 6.16 -2.67 -24.23
N ARG A 113 5.21 -2.47 -23.31
CA ARG A 113 3.79 -2.79 -23.53
C ARG A 113 3.13 -1.95 -24.62
N ASN A 114 3.51 -0.67 -24.72
CA ASN A 114 2.98 0.22 -25.76
C ASN A 114 3.63 -0.07 -27.13
N GLU A 115 4.90 -0.46 -27.17
CA GLU A 115 5.59 -0.89 -28.38
C GLU A 115 5.04 -2.22 -28.93
N ASP A 116 4.68 -3.16 -28.04
CA ASP A 116 4.02 -4.42 -28.41
C ASP A 116 2.60 -4.19 -29.00
N GLU A 117 1.83 -3.25 -28.43
CA GLU A 117 0.50 -2.88 -28.95
C GLU A 117 0.58 -2.22 -30.35
N GLU A 118 1.55 -1.33 -30.58
CA GLU A 118 1.83 -0.76 -31.90
C GLU A 118 2.22 -1.86 -32.91
N CYS A 119 3.10 -2.79 -32.55
CA CYS A 119 3.55 -3.87 -33.44
C CYS A 119 2.39 -4.80 -33.88
N THR A 120 1.43 -5.09 -32.99
CA THR A 120 0.24 -5.87 -33.34
C THR A 120 -0.70 -5.14 -34.31
N LEU A 121 -0.85 -3.81 -34.19
CA LEU A 121 -1.71 -3.02 -35.08
C LEU A 121 -1.14 -2.92 -36.51
N PHE A 122 0.18 -2.85 -36.66
CA PHE A 122 0.84 -2.87 -37.97
C PHE A 122 0.81 -4.24 -38.67
N SER A 123 0.63 -5.35 -37.93
CA SER A 123 0.56 -6.71 -38.52
C SER A 123 -0.81 -7.09 -39.10
N GLN A 124 -1.86 -6.31 -38.82
CA GLN A 124 -3.23 -6.52 -39.32
C GLN A 124 -3.60 -5.59 -40.49
N SER A 125 -2.65 -4.79 -41.00
CA SER A 125 -2.79 -3.91 -42.18
C SER A 125 -2.11 -4.52 -43.40
#